data_AF-A0A8T7JXR0-F1
#
_entry.id   AF-A0A8T7JXR0-F1
#
_cell.length_a   1.000
_cell.length_b   1.000
_cell.length_c   1.000
_cell.angle_alpha   90.00
_cell.angle_beta   90.00
_cell.angle_gamma   90.00
#
_symmetry.space_group_name_H-M   'P 1'
#
loop_
_entity.id
_entity.type
_entity.pdbx_description
1 polymer ?
#
loop_
_entity_poly.entity_id
_entity_poly.type
_entity_poly.pdbx_seq_one_letter_code
_entity_poly.pdbx_strand_id
1 'polypeptide(L)'
;MADKKRFKVVDGPIGVRSAPGGDKTGVKLGQGEEVEILADAVEKGGYVWLQHSKGWSAERNSDGDEVFMLDISSRDPNLPRIFRVVAQTISIRETAGGKKLPQKLVYGTEVRVEGSSRTEAAGYIWWKHDKGGWSSERSVDGDEVFMKEVFATAAKGAIDPAKKVQIPATWKGTKVFQVAQQGTKVRDKPSTDPRGMIINTMKRGKSVTLDLDNIVEADGFYWAKHESGWSAIMSVDGKTVFLGEPGTIPGLVYIGPDGPKAADLPGYRALITRLPVTIEDTDWFQYYGNNMWAFTNGKKYGYDKYSQALHGGLDFGNSARSGIRIYAGISGQFVKAEYPSPNNARIFIQSGDYQFIYQHITSIQSFAAGQAITPDTYLANIEHQSINNGWNHLHFEVRYMNEWIINPLLLMTEALYNQITSKFKPDKPNSNFTQTDSLSNFFYKSATWTKWTTPLDQPMIALAGQPIGPRYEKKEGV
;
A
#
# COMPACT_ATOMS: atom_id res chain seq x y z
N MET A 1 -1.17 -21.57 42.34
CA MET A 1 -0.40 -21.11 41.17
C MET A 1 -1.42 -20.70 40.12
N ALA A 2 -1.29 -19.52 39.51
CA ALA A 2 -2.17 -19.15 38.42
C ALA A 2 -1.90 -20.09 37.24
N ASP A 3 -2.95 -20.59 36.58
CA ASP A 3 -2.80 -21.44 35.41
C ASP A 3 -2.05 -20.67 34.32
N LYS A 4 -0.98 -21.29 33.81
CA LYS A 4 -0.15 -20.70 32.75
C LYS A 4 -1.00 -20.49 31.50
N LYS A 5 -1.06 -19.26 31.01
CA LYS A 5 -1.80 -18.95 29.77
C LYS A 5 -1.04 -19.48 28.56
N ARG A 6 -1.77 -20.07 27.61
CA ARG A 6 -1.24 -20.58 26.35
C ARG A 6 -1.97 -19.93 25.19
N PHE A 7 -1.23 -19.54 24.17
CA PHE A 7 -1.79 -18.92 22.97
C PHE A 7 -1.32 -19.67 21.71
N LYS A 8 -2.17 -19.70 20.68
CA LYS A 8 -1.84 -20.27 19.36
C LYS A 8 -1.91 -19.22 18.27
N VAL A 9 -0.89 -19.15 17.41
CA VAL A 9 -0.86 -18.26 16.24
C VAL A 9 -1.93 -18.70 15.23
N VAL A 10 -2.87 -17.83 14.88
CA VAL A 10 -3.94 -18.11 13.93
C VAL A 10 -3.83 -17.31 12.63
N ASP A 11 -3.13 -16.17 12.65
CA ASP A 11 -2.79 -15.39 11.48
C ASP A 11 -1.31 -15.01 11.52
N GLY A 12 -0.47 -15.81 10.85
CA GLY A 12 0.98 -15.71 10.89
C GLY A 12 1.62 -15.80 9.50
N PRO A 13 2.96 -15.71 9.42
CA PRO A 13 3.90 -15.64 10.54
C PRO A 13 3.87 -14.29 11.28
N ILE A 14 4.01 -14.31 12.61
CA ILE A 14 4.05 -13.11 13.45
C ILE A 14 5.51 -12.78 13.79
N GLY A 15 5.92 -11.53 13.60
CA GLY A 15 7.27 -11.08 13.96
C GLY A 15 7.43 -10.89 15.48
N VAL A 16 8.52 -11.42 16.04
CA VAL A 16 8.85 -11.27 17.46
C VAL A 16 9.72 -10.02 17.69
N ARG A 17 9.42 -9.27 18.75
CA ARG A 17 10.07 -8.01 19.12
C ARG A 17 10.76 -8.07 20.48
N SER A 18 11.73 -7.19 20.69
CA SER A 18 12.48 -7.08 21.96
C SER A 18 11.66 -6.48 23.10
N ALA A 19 10.66 -5.65 22.78
CA ALA A 19 9.71 -5.05 23.70
C ALA A 19 8.37 -4.80 22.98
N PRO A 20 7.28 -4.47 23.70
CA PRO A 20 6.02 -4.04 23.05
C PRO A 20 6.26 -2.86 22.12
N GLY A 21 5.99 -3.07 20.82
CA GLY A 21 6.26 -2.10 19.75
C GLY A 21 7.74 -1.82 19.43
N GLY A 22 8.68 -2.54 20.05
CA GLY A 22 10.13 -2.36 19.87
C GLY A 22 10.67 -2.93 18.55
N ASP A 23 11.99 -3.04 18.44
CA ASP A 23 12.62 -3.56 17.22
C ASP A 23 12.33 -5.05 16.98
N LYS A 24 12.31 -5.44 15.70
CA LYS A 24 12.19 -6.85 15.31
C LYS A 24 13.48 -7.60 15.70
N THR A 25 13.32 -8.78 16.30
CA THR A 25 14.45 -9.65 16.67
C THR A 25 14.95 -10.52 15.50
N GLY A 26 14.20 -10.57 14.40
CA GLY A 26 14.40 -11.53 13.30
C GLY A 26 13.70 -12.87 13.52
N VAL A 27 13.34 -13.21 14.75
CA VAL A 27 12.54 -14.40 15.07
C VAL A 27 11.09 -14.19 14.64
N LYS A 28 10.46 -15.26 14.16
CA LYS A 28 9.05 -15.31 13.82
C LYS A 28 8.37 -16.46 14.56
N LEU A 29 7.08 -16.30 14.83
CA LEU A 29 6.20 -17.40 15.23
C LEU A 29 5.43 -17.87 14.00
N GLY A 30 5.55 -19.16 13.70
CA GLY A 30 4.87 -19.77 12.57
C GLY A 30 3.36 -19.86 12.80
N GLN A 31 2.58 -19.91 11.73
CA GLN A 31 1.14 -20.13 11.86
C GLN A 31 0.87 -21.46 12.58
N GLY A 32 0.02 -21.42 13.61
CA GLY A 32 -0.36 -22.53 14.46
C GLY A 32 0.68 -22.92 15.52
N GLU A 33 1.76 -22.16 15.68
CA GLU A 33 2.69 -22.30 16.80
C GLU A 33 1.99 -21.96 18.12
N GLU A 34 2.27 -22.72 19.17
CA GLU A 34 1.73 -22.51 20.52
C GLU A 34 2.82 -21.92 21.41
N VAL A 35 2.49 -20.88 22.18
CA VAL A 35 3.41 -20.20 23.11
C VAL A 35 2.79 -20.11 24.50
N GLU A 36 3.64 -20.24 25.53
CA GLU A 36 3.29 -19.96 26.92
C GLU A 36 3.58 -18.50 27.22
N ILE A 37 2.64 -17.84 27.91
CA ILE A 37 2.72 -16.41 28.22
C ILE A 37 3.33 -16.22 29.61
N LEU A 38 4.35 -15.37 29.66
CA LEU A 38 5.19 -15.13 30.84
C LEU A 38 4.75 -13.93 31.68
N ALA A 39 3.95 -13.02 31.11
CA ALA A 39 3.50 -11.79 31.77
C ALA A 39 2.12 -11.36 31.25
N ASP A 40 1.48 -10.43 31.96
CA ASP A 40 0.22 -9.84 31.52
C ASP A 40 0.37 -9.13 30.17
N ALA A 41 -0.74 -9.11 29.43
CA ALA A 41 -0.79 -8.46 28.13
C ALA A 41 -0.55 -6.95 28.26
N VAL A 42 0.19 -6.37 27.31
CA VAL A 42 0.52 -4.94 27.29
C VAL A 42 -0.06 -4.31 26.04
N GLU A 43 -0.93 -3.30 26.19
CA GLU A 43 -1.43 -2.52 25.07
C GLU A 43 -0.47 -1.38 24.73
N LYS A 44 0.10 -1.38 23.53
CA LYS A 44 1.03 -0.33 23.07
C LYS A 44 1.08 -0.24 21.56
N GLY A 45 1.02 0.99 21.05
CA GLY A 45 1.15 1.27 19.61
C GLY A 45 0.03 0.69 18.77
N GLY A 46 -1.20 0.62 19.31
CA GLY A 46 -2.37 0.07 18.62
C GLY A 46 -2.46 -1.46 18.61
N TYR A 47 -1.69 -2.14 19.44
CA TYR A 47 -1.70 -3.60 19.56
C TYR A 47 -1.68 -4.04 21.01
N VAL A 48 -2.25 -5.22 21.26
CA VAL A 48 -2.10 -5.97 22.50
C VAL A 48 -0.94 -6.95 22.32
N TRP A 49 0.10 -6.82 23.15
CA TRP A 49 1.33 -7.59 23.09
C TRP A 49 1.37 -8.65 24.19
N LEU A 50 1.85 -9.84 23.85
CA LEU A 50 2.06 -10.93 24.78
C LEU A 50 3.56 -11.25 24.91
N GLN A 51 4.04 -11.39 26.14
CA GLN A 51 5.40 -11.82 26.42
C GLN A 51 5.47 -13.35 26.46
N HIS A 52 6.40 -13.93 25.71
CA HIS A 52 6.70 -15.36 25.72
C HIS A 52 8.21 -15.56 25.71
N SER A 53 8.68 -16.82 25.79
CA SER A 53 10.12 -17.14 25.92
C SER A 53 11.00 -16.65 24.77
N LYS A 54 10.42 -16.36 23.60
CA LYS A 54 11.16 -15.84 22.43
C LYS A 54 11.17 -14.31 22.33
N GLY A 55 10.37 -13.60 23.14
CA GLY A 55 10.22 -12.14 23.09
C GLY A 55 8.76 -11.70 23.20
N TRP A 56 8.40 -10.64 22.47
CA TRP A 56 7.06 -10.07 22.44
C TRP A 56 6.42 -10.21 21.05
N SER A 57 5.17 -10.65 21.01
CA SER A 57 4.40 -10.75 19.76
C SER A 57 3.02 -10.14 19.93
N ALA A 58 2.45 -9.63 18.84
CA ALA A 58 1.09 -9.09 18.86
C ALA A 58 0.07 -10.24 18.95
N GLU A 59 -0.85 -10.14 19.90
CA GLU A 59 -2.05 -11.00 20.00
C GLU A 59 -3.10 -10.54 19.01
N ARG A 60 -3.36 -9.24 19.00
CA ARG A 60 -4.40 -8.56 18.20
C ARG A 60 -4.09 -7.07 18.11
N ASN A 61 -4.75 -6.36 17.21
CA ASN A 61 -4.79 -4.90 17.30
C ASN A 61 -5.67 -4.46 18.49
N SER A 62 -5.49 -3.23 18.97
CA SER A 62 -6.22 -2.65 20.11
C SER A 62 -7.74 -2.67 19.90
N ASP A 63 -8.18 -2.47 18.65
CA ASP A 63 -9.60 -2.46 18.29
C ASP A 63 -10.21 -3.88 18.22
N GLY A 64 -9.36 -4.92 18.22
CA GLY A 64 -9.77 -6.32 18.14
C GLY A 64 -10.29 -6.76 16.76
N ASP A 65 -10.12 -5.93 15.73
CA ASP A 65 -10.48 -6.21 14.34
C ASP A 65 -9.54 -7.22 13.68
N GLU A 66 -8.27 -7.24 14.10
CA GLU A 66 -7.26 -8.21 13.66
C GLU A 66 -6.80 -9.03 14.85
N VAL A 67 -6.93 -10.36 14.74
CA VAL A 67 -6.50 -11.31 15.78
C VAL A 67 -5.45 -12.24 15.19
N PHE A 68 -4.25 -12.15 15.73
CA PHE A 68 -3.08 -12.93 15.31
C PHE A 68 -2.89 -14.18 16.17
N MET A 69 -3.27 -14.14 17.45
CA MET A 69 -3.21 -15.27 18.37
C MET A 69 -4.54 -15.49 19.11
N LEU A 70 -4.85 -16.75 19.43
CA LEU A 70 -6.00 -17.12 20.25
C LEU A 70 -5.55 -17.75 21.57
N ASP A 71 -6.20 -17.34 22.67
CA ASP A 71 -6.05 -18.00 23.97
C ASP A 71 -6.62 -19.43 23.88
N ILE A 72 -5.76 -20.40 24.17
CA ILE A 72 -6.08 -21.84 24.20
C ILE A 72 -5.85 -22.45 25.60
N SER A 73 -5.81 -21.61 26.64
CA SER A 73 -5.52 -22.04 28.02
C SER A 73 -6.58 -23.03 28.53
N SER A 74 -7.86 -22.76 28.28
CA SER A 74 -8.99 -23.62 28.66
C SER A 74 -9.21 -24.80 27.72
N ARG A 75 -8.39 -24.93 26.68
CA ARG A 75 -8.57 -25.96 25.66
C ARG A 75 -8.04 -27.30 26.14
N ASP A 76 -8.92 -28.30 26.19
CA ASP A 76 -8.51 -29.69 26.39
C ASP A 76 -7.71 -30.17 25.16
N PRO A 77 -6.42 -30.50 25.32
CA PRO A 77 -5.58 -30.95 24.21
C PRO A 77 -6.07 -32.26 23.58
N ASN A 78 -6.90 -33.05 24.28
CA ASN A 78 -7.38 -34.35 23.81
C ASN A 78 -8.67 -34.27 22.99
N LEU A 79 -9.39 -33.15 23.03
CA LEU A 79 -10.62 -33.00 22.24
C LEU A 79 -10.32 -33.01 20.74
N PRO A 80 -11.18 -33.64 19.92
CA PRO A 80 -11.02 -33.62 18.47
C PRO A 80 -10.89 -32.21 17.92
N ARG A 81 -10.02 -32.05 16.93
CA ARG A 81 -9.77 -30.77 16.25
C ARG A 81 -10.33 -30.83 14.84
N ILE A 82 -10.72 -29.70 14.29
CA ILE A 82 -11.12 -29.61 12.89
C ILE A 82 -10.07 -28.76 12.17
N PHE A 83 -9.55 -29.29 11.07
CA PHE A 83 -8.61 -28.60 10.20
C PHE A 83 -9.26 -28.40 8.83
N ARG A 84 -8.96 -27.28 8.18
CA ARG A 84 -9.34 -27.03 6.80
C ARG A 84 -8.10 -27.04 5.91
N VAL A 85 -8.16 -27.76 4.80
CA VAL A 85 -7.08 -27.81 3.81
C VAL A 85 -6.97 -26.47 3.09
N VAL A 86 -5.76 -25.89 3.10
CA VAL A 86 -5.45 -24.62 2.43
C VAL A 86 -4.47 -24.78 1.27
N ALA A 87 -3.82 -25.93 1.15
CA ALA A 87 -3.10 -26.31 -0.07
C ALA A 87 -4.07 -26.84 -1.14
N GLN A 88 -3.67 -26.79 -2.42
CA GLN A 88 -4.48 -27.30 -3.53
C GLN A 88 -4.87 -28.77 -3.32
N THR A 89 -3.90 -29.60 -2.97
CA THR A 89 -4.11 -31.00 -2.57
C THR A 89 -3.09 -31.41 -1.51
N ILE A 90 -3.48 -32.32 -0.61
CA ILE A 90 -2.59 -32.92 0.38
C ILE A 90 -2.79 -34.44 0.39
N SER A 91 -1.68 -35.18 0.55
CA SER A 91 -1.71 -36.65 0.57
C SER A 91 -2.06 -37.15 1.98
N ILE A 92 -2.94 -38.15 2.05
CA ILE A 92 -3.17 -38.90 3.30
C ILE A 92 -2.12 -40.02 3.38
N ARG A 93 -1.63 -40.34 4.58
CA ARG A 93 -0.63 -41.38 4.84
C ARG A 93 -1.09 -42.38 5.89
N GLU A 94 -0.53 -43.59 5.89
CA GLU A 94 -0.86 -44.64 6.87
C GLU A 94 -0.45 -44.26 8.30
N THR A 95 0.71 -43.60 8.44
CA THR A 95 1.27 -43.07 9.70
C THR A 95 1.85 -41.68 9.46
N ALA A 96 2.24 -40.95 10.52
CA ALA A 96 2.95 -39.68 10.41
C ALA A 96 4.24 -39.85 9.59
N GLY A 97 4.32 -39.24 8.41
CA GLY A 97 5.45 -39.39 7.48
C GLY A 97 5.52 -40.73 6.72
N GLY A 98 4.56 -41.64 6.93
CA GLY A 98 4.56 -43.01 6.37
C GLY A 98 4.21 -43.12 4.88
N LYS A 99 3.80 -44.30 4.42
CA LYS A 99 3.41 -44.52 3.01
C LYS A 99 2.16 -43.72 2.65
N LYS A 100 2.11 -43.17 1.43
CA LYS A 100 0.92 -42.47 0.91
C LYS A 100 -0.22 -43.47 0.66
N LEU A 101 -1.40 -43.10 1.11
CA LEU A 101 -2.66 -43.75 0.76
C LEU A 101 -3.18 -43.21 -0.59
N PRO A 102 -4.05 -43.94 -1.29
CA PRO A 102 -4.64 -43.49 -2.57
C PRO A 102 -5.47 -42.20 -2.43
N GLN A 103 -6.09 -41.98 -1.27
CA GLN A 103 -6.94 -40.82 -1.01
C GLN A 103 -6.11 -39.53 -0.84
N LYS A 104 -6.70 -38.41 -1.27
CA LYS A 104 -6.17 -37.07 -1.08
C LYS A 104 -7.25 -36.17 -0.50
N LEU A 105 -6.83 -35.16 0.25
CA LEU A 105 -7.71 -34.07 0.60
C LEU A 105 -7.45 -32.91 -0.36
N VAL A 106 -8.52 -32.24 -0.78
CA VAL A 106 -8.46 -31.10 -1.70
C VAL A 106 -8.70 -29.80 -0.95
N TYR A 107 -8.30 -28.68 -1.53
CA TYR A 107 -8.53 -27.34 -0.98
C TYR A 107 -9.95 -27.15 -0.44
N GLY A 108 -10.08 -26.56 0.75
CA GLY A 108 -11.35 -26.29 1.41
C GLY A 108 -11.96 -27.48 2.18
N THR A 109 -11.44 -28.70 2.00
CA THR A 109 -11.92 -29.88 2.75
C THR A 109 -11.70 -29.66 4.25
N GLU A 110 -12.73 -29.91 5.06
CA GLU A 110 -12.60 -29.96 6.52
C GLU A 110 -12.38 -31.40 6.98
N VAL A 111 -11.40 -31.60 7.86
CA VAL A 111 -11.01 -32.89 8.41
C VAL A 111 -11.00 -32.82 9.92
N ARG A 112 -11.71 -33.76 10.53
CA ARG A 112 -11.69 -33.96 11.98
C ARG A 112 -10.50 -34.87 12.33
N VAL A 113 -9.69 -34.44 13.28
CA VAL A 113 -8.49 -35.16 13.73
C VAL A 113 -8.52 -35.42 15.23
N GLU A 114 -7.81 -36.44 15.66
CA GLU A 114 -7.62 -36.78 17.08
C GLU A 114 -6.76 -35.71 17.76
N GLY A 115 -7.25 -35.07 18.84
CA GLY A 115 -6.58 -33.91 19.45
C GLY A 115 -5.21 -34.20 20.05
N SER A 116 -5.02 -35.42 20.56
CA SER A 116 -3.75 -35.90 21.11
C SER A 116 -2.79 -36.48 20.07
N SER A 117 -3.18 -36.53 18.79
CA SER A 117 -2.37 -37.20 17.76
C SER A 117 -1.23 -36.38 17.18
N ARG A 118 -1.07 -35.11 17.58
CA ARG A 118 -0.05 -34.21 17.03
C ARG A 118 1.33 -34.87 17.08
N THR A 119 1.91 -35.14 15.92
CA THR A 119 3.20 -35.83 15.80
C THR A 119 4.12 -35.06 14.87
N GLU A 120 5.33 -34.77 15.32
CA GLU A 120 6.37 -34.19 14.47
C GLU A 120 7.18 -35.31 13.82
N ALA A 121 7.19 -35.37 12.49
CA ALA A 121 7.90 -36.41 11.74
C ALA A 121 8.27 -35.94 10.33
N ALA A 122 9.45 -36.33 9.85
CA ALA A 122 9.93 -36.02 8.51
C ALA A 122 9.90 -34.52 8.13
N GLY A 123 10.14 -33.62 9.11
CA GLY A 123 10.12 -32.17 8.89
C GLY A 123 8.74 -31.52 8.87
N TYR A 124 7.67 -32.26 9.24
CA TYR A 124 6.31 -31.76 9.26
C TYR A 124 5.58 -32.07 10.57
N ILE A 125 4.54 -31.29 10.86
CA ILE A 125 3.57 -31.57 11.93
C ILE A 125 2.40 -32.35 11.33
N TRP A 126 2.13 -33.54 11.87
CA TRP A 126 1.11 -34.47 11.39
C TRP A 126 -0.05 -34.63 12.38
N TRP A 127 -1.23 -34.89 11.83
CA TRP A 127 -2.44 -35.19 12.59
C TRP A 127 -3.15 -36.43 12.05
N LYS A 128 -3.64 -37.26 12.97
CA LYS A 128 -4.39 -38.48 12.65
C LYS A 128 -5.86 -38.17 12.48
N HIS A 129 -6.44 -38.57 11.35
CA HIS A 129 -7.86 -38.36 11.07
C HIS A 129 -8.72 -39.35 11.85
N ASP A 130 -9.95 -38.95 12.19
CA ASP A 130 -10.94 -39.82 12.83
C ASP A 130 -11.34 -41.03 11.97
N LYS A 131 -11.36 -40.87 10.65
CA LYS A 131 -11.65 -41.91 9.64
C LYS A 131 -10.41 -42.71 9.20
N GLY A 132 -9.29 -42.54 9.89
CA GLY A 132 -8.02 -43.19 9.58
C GLY A 132 -7.12 -42.38 8.63
N GLY A 133 -5.81 -42.65 8.74
CA GLY A 133 -4.76 -41.96 8.01
C GLY A 133 -4.28 -40.67 8.68
N TRP A 134 -3.25 -40.06 8.08
CA TRP A 134 -2.53 -38.91 8.60
C TRP A 134 -2.26 -37.89 7.50
N SER A 135 -2.39 -36.60 7.81
CA SER A 135 -1.98 -35.51 6.91
C SER A 135 -1.13 -34.49 7.64
N SER A 136 -0.25 -33.83 6.89
CA SER A 136 0.60 -32.75 7.40
C SER A 136 -0.22 -31.46 7.55
N GLU A 137 -0.16 -30.81 8.71
CA GLU A 137 -0.68 -29.45 8.94
C GLU A 137 0.25 -28.42 8.32
N ARG A 138 1.55 -28.50 8.61
CA ARG A 138 2.58 -27.57 8.15
C ARG A 138 3.98 -28.19 8.24
N SER A 139 4.97 -27.55 7.64
CA SER A 139 6.39 -27.81 7.92
C SER A 139 6.75 -27.37 9.34
N VAL A 140 7.81 -27.96 9.92
CA VAL A 140 8.27 -27.66 11.28
C VAL A 140 8.75 -26.21 11.42
N ASP A 141 9.35 -25.65 10.37
CA ASP A 141 9.74 -24.24 10.29
C ASP A 141 8.55 -23.27 10.09
N GLY A 142 7.39 -23.79 9.67
CA GLY A 142 6.18 -23.02 9.42
C GLY A 142 6.14 -22.28 8.08
N ASP A 143 7.12 -22.50 7.19
CA ASP A 143 7.16 -21.87 5.86
C ASP A 143 6.09 -22.44 4.92
N GLU A 144 5.72 -23.70 5.07
CA GLU A 144 4.65 -24.34 4.30
C GLU A 144 3.45 -24.66 5.22
N VAL A 145 2.27 -24.13 4.89
CA VAL A 145 1.02 -24.43 5.59
C VAL A 145 0.07 -25.18 4.66
N PHE A 146 -0.30 -26.40 5.05
CA PHE A 146 -1.14 -27.30 4.28
C PHE A 146 -2.57 -27.36 4.80
N MET A 147 -2.73 -27.29 6.12
CA MET A 147 -4.03 -27.21 6.79
C MET A 147 -4.01 -26.12 7.87
N LYS A 148 -5.13 -25.44 8.05
CA LYS A 148 -5.34 -24.48 9.13
C LYS A 148 -6.38 -25.02 10.10
N GLU A 149 -6.09 -24.93 11.38
CA GLU A 149 -7.06 -25.30 12.39
C GLU A 149 -8.27 -24.36 12.33
N VAL A 150 -9.46 -24.94 12.32
CA VAL A 150 -10.73 -24.23 12.42
C VAL A 150 -11.03 -24.06 13.90
N PHE A 151 -10.82 -22.85 14.39
CA PHE A 151 -11.35 -22.45 15.68
C PHE A 151 -12.83 -22.16 15.50
N ALA A 152 -13.65 -22.59 16.46
CA ALA A 152 -14.94 -21.96 16.63
C ALA A 152 -14.63 -20.49 16.94
N THR A 153 -14.82 -19.60 15.96
CA THR A 153 -14.78 -18.17 16.21
C THR A 153 -15.71 -17.96 17.39
N ALA A 154 -15.18 -17.49 18.53
CA ALA A 154 -16.04 -17.09 19.63
C ALA A 154 -17.08 -16.17 19.00
N ALA A 155 -18.34 -16.59 19.01
CA ALA A 155 -19.39 -15.83 18.35
C ALA A 155 -19.24 -14.41 18.90
N LYS A 156 -18.86 -13.44 18.05
CA LYS A 156 -18.82 -12.04 18.47
C LYS A 156 -20.19 -11.82 19.07
N GLY A 157 -20.25 -11.58 20.39
CA GLY A 157 -21.52 -11.49 21.10
C GLY A 157 -22.42 -10.56 20.31
N ALA A 158 -23.66 -10.99 20.05
CA ALA A 158 -24.56 -10.25 19.18
C ALA A 158 -24.55 -8.78 19.60
N ILE A 159 -24.14 -7.90 18.68
CA ILE A 159 -24.14 -6.46 18.96
C ILE A 159 -25.59 -6.06 19.19
N ASP A 160 -25.83 -5.41 20.33
CA ASP A 160 -27.14 -4.86 20.70
C ASP A 160 -27.75 -4.13 19.48
N PRO A 161 -28.94 -4.54 19.00
CA PRO A 161 -29.58 -3.92 17.84
C PRO A 161 -29.68 -2.39 17.92
N ALA A 162 -29.81 -1.82 19.13
CA ALA A 162 -29.87 -0.38 19.34
C ALA A 162 -28.54 0.35 19.07
N LYS A 163 -27.41 -0.38 19.08
CA LYS A 163 -26.07 0.14 18.80
C LYS A 163 -25.66 -0.04 17.33
N LYS A 164 -26.48 -0.71 16.52
CA LYS A 164 -26.19 -0.90 15.10
C LYS A 164 -26.44 0.39 14.33
N VAL A 165 -25.46 0.80 13.53
CA VAL A 165 -25.62 1.85 12.53
C VAL A 165 -26.64 1.41 11.50
N GLN A 166 -27.60 2.29 11.22
CA GLN A 166 -28.61 2.06 10.20
C GLN A 166 -27.99 2.26 8.81
N ILE A 167 -28.20 1.30 7.90
CA ILE A 167 -27.81 1.45 6.51
C ILE A 167 -28.63 2.59 5.88
N PRO A 168 -28.00 3.59 5.24
CA PRO A 168 -28.73 4.67 4.60
C PRO A 168 -29.75 4.15 3.58
N ALA A 169 -30.99 4.67 3.60
CA ALA A 169 -32.03 4.28 2.65
C ALA A 169 -31.66 4.56 1.17
N THR A 170 -30.66 5.41 0.95
CA THR A 170 -30.09 5.72 -0.37
C THR A 170 -29.16 4.64 -0.90
N TRP A 171 -28.77 3.65 -0.09
CA TRP A 171 -27.93 2.52 -0.49
C TRP A 171 -28.79 1.45 -1.17
N LYS A 172 -29.06 1.67 -2.46
CA LYS A 172 -29.81 0.77 -3.34
C LYS A 172 -29.16 0.71 -4.72
N GLY A 173 -29.39 -0.37 -5.44
CA GLY A 173 -28.82 -0.60 -6.76
C GLY A 173 -27.31 -0.73 -6.75
N THR A 174 -26.71 -0.42 -7.89
CA THR A 174 -25.26 -0.42 -8.06
C THR A 174 -24.68 0.96 -7.83
N LYS A 175 -23.67 1.10 -6.95
CA LYS A 175 -22.99 2.37 -6.68
C LYS A 175 -21.48 2.24 -6.59
N VAL A 176 -20.77 3.33 -6.92
CA VAL A 176 -19.32 3.44 -6.73
C VAL A 176 -19.03 3.84 -5.29
N PHE A 177 -18.19 3.06 -4.62
CA PHE A 177 -17.61 3.34 -3.31
C PHE A 177 -16.10 3.47 -3.44
N GLN A 178 -15.45 4.08 -2.46
CA GLN A 178 -14.00 4.13 -2.35
C GLN A 178 -13.51 3.34 -1.15
N VAL A 179 -12.34 2.73 -1.30
CA VAL A 179 -11.67 2.00 -0.22
C VAL A 179 -11.12 2.98 0.80
N ALA A 180 -11.65 2.93 2.01
CA ALA A 180 -11.27 3.78 3.12
C ALA A 180 -9.97 3.31 3.79
N GLN A 181 -9.72 2.01 3.85
CA GLN A 181 -8.55 1.47 4.57
C GLN A 181 -7.57 0.78 3.63
N GLN A 182 -6.28 1.00 3.87
CA GLN A 182 -5.25 0.27 3.17
C GLN A 182 -5.34 -1.21 3.56
N GLY A 183 -5.48 -2.09 2.57
CA GLY A 183 -5.55 -3.52 2.85
C GLY A 183 -6.96 -4.08 3.02
N THR A 184 -8.00 -3.37 2.59
CA THR A 184 -9.38 -3.92 2.61
C THR A 184 -9.45 -5.24 1.84
N LYS A 185 -9.83 -6.30 2.56
CA LYS A 185 -9.85 -7.69 2.06
C LYS A 185 -11.08 -7.92 1.17
N VAL A 186 -10.86 -8.51 0.00
CA VAL A 186 -11.91 -9.04 -0.89
C VAL A 186 -12.00 -10.53 -0.67
N ARG A 187 -13.21 -11.04 -0.45
CA ARG A 187 -13.47 -12.41 -0.05
C ARG A 187 -14.44 -13.12 -1.00
N ASP A 188 -14.42 -14.44 -0.99
CA ASP A 188 -15.36 -15.28 -1.74
C ASP A 188 -16.77 -15.27 -1.15
N LYS A 189 -16.90 -14.96 0.14
CA LYS A 189 -18.17 -14.87 0.89
C LYS A 189 -18.14 -13.72 1.92
N PRO A 190 -19.29 -13.19 2.35
CA PRO A 190 -19.37 -12.10 3.32
C PRO A 190 -19.12 -12.62 4.74
N SER A 191 -17.86 -12.84 5.10
CA SER A 191 -17.50 -13.38 6.41
C SER A 191 -16.09 -13.00 6.82
N THR A 192 -15.89 -12.70 8.10
CA THR A 192 -14.56 -12.57 8.70
C THR A 192 -13.94 -13.90 9.08
N ASP A 193 -14.72 -14.99 9.00
CA ASP A 193 -14.24 -16.34 9.24
C ASP A 193 -12.90 -16.56 8.52
N PRO A 194 -11.83 -16.93 9.25
CA PRO A 194 -10.54 -17.19 8.63
C PRO A 194 -10.59 -18.32 7.60
N ARG A 195 -11.68 -19.11 7.59
CA ARG A 195 -12.01 -20.11 6.58
C ARG A 195 -12.47 -19.54 5.24
N GLY A 196 -12.90 -18.27 5.18
CA GLY A 196 -13.26 -17.58 3.93
C GLY A 196 -12.01 -17.19 3.15
N MET A 197 -12.01 -17.47 1.84
CA MET A 197 -10.88 -17.21 0.98
C MET A 197 -10.75 -15.70 0.73
N ILE A 198 -9.60 -15.13 1.07
CA ILE A 198 -9.24 -13.78 0.63
C ILE A 198 -8.79 -13.91 -0.83
N ILE A 199 -9.64 -13.45 -1.75
CA ILE A 199 -9.38 -13.51 -3.19
C ILE A 199 -8.41 -12.38 -3.59
N ASN A 200 -8.55 -11.22 -2.96
CA ASN A 200 -7.76 -10.04 -3.29
C ASN A 200 -7.66 -9.10 -2.07
N THR A 201 -6.82 -8.08 -2.16
CA THR A 201 -6.71 -7.00 -1.19
C THR A 201 -6.65 -5.67 -1.93
N MET A 202 -7.50 -4.72 -1.54
CA MET A 202 -7.60 -3.42 -2.20
C MET A 202 -6.77 -2.35 -1.48
N LYS A 203 -6.24 -1.41 -2.27
CA LYS A 203 -5.51 -0.24 -1.77
C LYS A 203 -6.50 0.86 -1.38
N ARG A 204 -6.12 1.71 -0.42
CA ARG A 204 -6.88 2.92 -0.05
C ARG A 204 -7.06 3.82 -1.28
N GLY A 205 -8.24 4.43 -1.42
CA GLY A 205 -8.60 5.28 -2.56
C GLY A 205 -9.20 4.55 -3.76
N LYS A 206 -8.96 3.24 -3.89
CA LYS A 206 -9.48 2.45 -5.01
C LYS A 206 -11.01 2.55 -5.08
N SER A 207 -11.52 2.90 -6.26
CA SER A 207 -12.96 2.88 -6.53
C SER A 207 -13.43 1.45 -6.82
N VAL A 208 -14.55 1.06 -6.22
CA VAL A 208 -15.20 -0.25 -6.38
C VAL A 208 -16.69 -0.07 -6.58
N THR A 209 -17.25 -0.78 -7.55
CA THR A 209 -18.68 -0.76 -7.84
C THR A 209 -19.37 -1.85 -7.04
N LEU A 210 -20.17 -1.46 -6.05
CA LEU A 210 -20.88 -2.36 -5.13
C LEU A 210 -22.32 -2.58 -5.58
N ASP A 211 -22.80 -3.80 -5.39
CA ASP A 211 -24.22 -4.16 -5.41
C ASP A 211 -24.80 -3.96 -3.99
N LEU A 212 -25.57 -2.89 -3.82
CA LEU A 212 -26.16 -2.51 -2.54
C LEU A 212 -27.56 -3.10 -2.30
N ASP A 213 -28.15 -3.76 -3.31
CA ASP A 213 -29.41 -4.47 -3.11
C ASP A 213 -29.19 -5.79 -2.35
N ASN A 214 -27.95 -6.26 -2.27
CA ASN A 214 -27.55 -7.52 -1.65
C ASN A 214 -26.59 -7.32 -0.45
N ILE A 215 -26.81 -6.28 0.36
CA ILE A 215 -26.02 -6.09 1.59
C ILE A 215 -26.33 -7.21 2.59
N VAL A 216 -25.29 -7.84 3.13
CA VAL A 216 -25.41 -8.91 4.14
C VAL A 216 -24.79 -8.45 5.46
N GLU A 217 -25.54 -8.57 6.56
CA GLU A 217 -24.99 -8.44 7.91
C GLU A 217 -24.37 -9.78 8.33
N ALA A 218 -23.06 -9.83 8.53
CA ALA A 218 -22.35 -11.03 8.96
C ALA A 218 -21.09 -10.70 9.76
N ASP A 219 -20.86 -11.47 10.83
CA ASP A 219 -19.70 -11.38 11.72
C ASP A 219 -19.44 -9.98 12.32
N GLY A 220 -20.51 -9.19 12.49
CA GLY A 220 -20.43 -7.82 13.00
C GLY A 220 -20.07 -6.77 11.94
N PHE A 221 -20.24 -7.07 10.65
CA PHE A 221 -20.03 -6.13 9.54
C PHE A 221 -21.19 -6.14 8.55
N TYR A 222 -21.36 -5.02 7.85
CA TYR A 222 -22.17 -4.96 6.63
C TYR A 222 -21.26 -5.25 5.43
N TRP A 223 -21.63 -6.25 4.63
CA TRP A 223 -20.88 -6.69 3.46
C TRP A 223 -21.64 -6.37 2.18
N ALA A 224 -20.93 -5.96 1.13
CA ALA A 224 -21.49 -5.87 -0.22
C ALA A 224 -20.67 -6.66 -1.22
N LYS A 225 -21.36 -7.14 -2.25
CA LYS A 225 -20.76 -7.85 -3.38
C LYS A 225 -20.31 -6.86 -4.44
N HIS A 226 -19.23 -7.18 -5.14
CA HIS A 226 -18.72 -6.49 -6.32
C HIS A 226 -18.06 -7.49 -7.27
N GLU A 227 -17.57 -7.02 -8.42
CA GLU A 227 -17.02 -7.88 -9.47
C GLU A 227 -15.87 -8.80 -9.01
N SER A 228 -15.12 -8.40 -7.98
CA SER A 228 -13.98 -9.16 -7.47
C SER A 228 -14.33 -10.08 -6.28
N GLY A 229 -15.54 -9.99 -5.72
CA GLY A 229 -15.96 -10.76 -4.55
C GLY A 229 -16.81 -9.96 -3.56
N TRP A 230 -16.59 -10.19 -2.27
CA TRP A 230 -17.26 -9.54 -1.16
C TRP A 230 -16.28 -8.73 -0.33
N SER A 231 -16.64 -7.51 0.03
CA SER A 231 -15.86 -6.70 0.95
C SER A 231 -16.76 -6.15 2.04
N ALA A 232 -16.22 -6.03 3.25
CA ALA A 232 -16.90 -5.31 4.31
C ALA A 232 -16.99 -3.83 3.90
N ILE A 233 -18.13 -3.20 4.13
CA ILE A 233 -18.34 -1.77 3.97
C ILE A 233 -17.94 -1.07 5.26
N MET A 234 -18.50 -1.51 6.39
CA MET A 234 -18.21 -1.02 7.73
C MET A 234 -18.56 -2.06 8.78
N SER A 235 -18.05 -1.90 10.00
CA SER A 235 -18.55 -2.61 11.18
C SER A 235 -19.99 -2.18 11.47
N VAL A 236 -20.81 -3.08 12.01
CA VAL A 236 -22.23 -2.77 12.30
C VAL A 236 -22.38 -1.69 13.37
N ASP A 237 -21.37 -1.46 14.21
CA ASP A 237 -21.33 -0.35 15.18
C ASP A 237 -20.75 0.95 14.61
N GLY A 238 -20.36 0.95 13.32
CA GLY A 238 -19.87 2.12 12.59
C GLY A 238 -18.47 2.60 12.95
N LYS A 239 -17.78 1.93 13.88
CA LYS A 239 -16.44 2.34 14.32
C LYS A 239 -15.38 2.16 13.24
N THR A 240 -15.51 1.13 12.42
CA THR A 240 -14.55 0.79 11.38
C THR A 240 -15.22 0.91 10.01
N VAL A 241 -14.74 1.82 9.17
CA VAL A 241 -15.21 2.00 7.79
C VAL A 241 -14.13 1.48 6.84
N PHE A 242 -14.47 0.51 6.01
CA PHE A 242 -13.58 -0.11 5.01
C PHE A 242 -13.85 0.42 3.61
N LEU A 243 -15.13 0.70 3.30
CA LEU A 243 -15.60 1.31 2.06
C LEU A 243 -16.60 2.42 2.41
N GLY A 244 -16.56 3.53 1.69
CA GLY A 244 -17.50 4.63 1.88
C GLY A 244 -17.88 5.28 0.56
N GLU A 245 -18.99 6.02 0.55
CA GLU A 245 -19.36 6.81 -0.62
C GLU A 245 -18.24 7.83 -0.91
N PRO A 246 -17.88 8.05 -2.18
CA PRO A 246 -16.81 8.95 -2.52
C PRO A 246 -17.00 10.36 -1.93
N GLY A 247 -15.94 10.90 -1.31
CA GLY A 247 -15.99 12.19 -0.60
C GLY A 247 -16.57 12.17 0.82
N THR A 248 -17.04 11.02 1.32
CA THR A 248 -17.54 10.88 2.71
C THR A 248 -16.48 10.37 3.70
N ILE A 249 -15.37 9.81 3.19
CA ILE A 249 -14.31 9.23 4.01
C ILE A 249 -13.32 10.36 4.41
N PRO A 250 -13.10 10.61 5.71
CA PRO A 250 -12.14 11.61 6.15
C PRO A 250 -10.73 11.41 5.55
N GLY A 251 -10.20 12.49 4.96
CA GLY A 251 -8.89 12.50 4.30
C GLY A 251 -8.86 11.87 2.91
N LEU A 252 -9.98 11.34 2.40
CA LEU A 252 -10.08 10.78 1.07
C LEU A 252 -10.90 11.71 0.16
N VAL A 253 -10.34 12.04 -1.00
CA VAL A 253 -11.07 12.82 -2.03
C VAL A 253 -11.83 11.91 -2.97
N TYR A 254 -12.86 12.45 -3.61
CA TYR A 254 -13.50 11.82 -4.75
C TYR A 254 -12.47 11.56 -5.86
N ILE A 255 -12.27 10.30 -6.25
CA ILE A 255 -11.42 9.92 -7.38
C ILE A 255 -12.36 9.47 -8.51
N GLY A 256 -12.49 10.34 -9.52
CA GLY A 256 -13.25 10.05 -10.74
C GLY A 256 -12.49 9.16 -11.71
N PRO A 257 -13.08 8.84 -12.87
CA PRO A 257 -12.40 8.07 -13.92
C PRO A 257 -11.11 8.74 -14.43
N ASP A 258 -11.06 10.07 -14.40
CA ASP A 258 -9.90 10.87 -14.81
C ASP A 258 -8.98 11.26 -13.63
N GLY A 259 -9.16 10.63 -12.46
CA GLY A 259 -8.41 10.90 -11.24
C GLY A 259 -9.06 11.93 -10.30
N PRO A 260 -8.35 12.35 -9.25
CA PRO A 260 -8.84 13.36 -8.32
C PRO A 260 -8.93 14.74 -8.98
N LYS A 261 -9.94 15.53 -8.64
CA LYS A 261 -9.98 16.94 -9.08
C LYS A 261 -8.95 17.74 -8.30
N ALA A 262 -8.29 18.67 -8.98
CA ALA A 262 -7.25 19.50 -8.39
C ALA A 262 -7.69 20.21 -7.10
N ALA A 263 -8.87 20.85 -7.13
CA ALA A 263 -9.39 21.61 -5.99
C ALA A 263 -9.77 20.74 -4.78
N ASP A 264 -9.99 19.44 -4.98
CA ASP A 264 -10.38 18.52 -3.91
C ASP A 264 -9.15 17.99 -3.16
N LEU A 265 -7.96 18.02 -3.78
CA LEU A 265 -6.71 17.49 -3.22
C LEU A 265 -6.42 18.02 -1.81
N PRO A 266 -6.09 17.16 -0.82
CA PRO A 266 -5.74 17.63 0.52
C PRO A 266 -4.48 18.51 0.44
N GLY A 267 -4.57 19.74 0.96
CA GLY A 267 -3.49 20.71 0.88
C GLY A 267 -3.31 21.39 -0.48
N TYR A 268 -4.35 21.39 -1.33
CA TYR A 268 -4.37 22.21 -2.56
C TYR A 268 -3.92 23.64 -2.26
N ARG A 269 -2.88 24.08 -2.98
CA ARG A 269 -2.22 25.39 -2.83
C ARG A 269 -1.64 25.71 -1.45
N ALA A 270 -1.39 24.72 -0.60
CA ALA A 270 -0.92 24.96 0.77
C ALA A 270 0.15 23.97 1.26
N LEU A 271 0.29 22.80 0.63
CA LEU A 271 1.12 21.71 1.15
C LEU A 271 2.62 21.94 0.98
N ILE A 272 3.04 22.50 -0.17
CA ILE A 272 4.44 22.85 -0.46
C ILE A 272 4.64 24.33 -0.16
N THR A 273 5.41 24.60 0.89
CA THR A 273 5.61 25.95 1.45
C THR A 273 7.00 26.52 1.15
N ARG A 274 7.90 25.72 0.58
CA ARG A 274 9.21 26.15 0.07
C ARG A 274 9.55 25.42 -1.23
N LEU A 275 10.24 26.08 -2.16
CA LEU A 275 10.76 25.41 -3.36
C LEU A 275 11.86 24.40 -2.97
N PRO A 276 11.85 23.19 -3.55
CA PRO A 276 12.92 22.22 -3.30
C PRO A 276 14.30 22.72 -3.69
N VAL A 277 14.38 23.58 -4.71
CA VAL A 277 15.58 24.28 -5.16
C VAL A 277 15.26 25.77 -5.21
N THR A 278 16.18 26.59 -4.71
CA THR A 278 16.11 28.05 -4.81
C THR A 278 15.96 28.48 -6.27
N ILE A 279 15.07 29.43 -6.54
CA ILE A 279 14.72 29.78 -7.92
C ILE A 279 15.92 30.42 -8.65
N GLU A 280 16.80 31.10 -7.92
CA GLU A 280 18.06 31.69 -8.41
C GLU A 280 19.05 30.63 -8.87
N ASP A 281 18.99 29.43 -8.29
CA ASP A 281 19.87 28.30 -8.62
C ASP A 281 19.32 27.40 -9.72
N THR A 282 18.16 27.74 -10.28
CA THR A 282 17.52 27.02 -11.38
C THR A 282 17.78 27.76 -12.70
N ASP A 283 18.55 27.18 -13.61
CA ASP A 283 18.89 27.76 -14.93
C ASP A 283 17.85 27.40 -16.00
N TRP A 284 17.27 26.21 -15.91
CA TRP A 284 16.22 25.74 -16.81
C TRP A 284 15.18 24.93 -16.05
N PHE A 285 13.99 24.79 -16.64
CA PHE A 285 12.86 24.15 -15.98
C PHE A 285 12.14 23.18 -16.93
N GLN A 286 11.55 22.10 -16.42
CA GLN A 286 10.54 21.34 -17.15
C GLN A 286 9.27 21.24 -16.31
N TYR A 287 8.13 21.51 -16.95
CA TYR A 287 6.83 21.38 -16.32
C TYR A 287 6.34 19.93 -16.31
N TYR A 288 5.45 19.65 -15.38
CA TYR A 288 4.65 18.43 -15.34
C TYR A 288 3.71 18.35 -16.56
N GLY A 289 3.43 17.14 -17.02
CA GLY A 289 2.42 16.86 -18.05
C GLY A 289 2.95 16.94 -19.49
N ASN A 290 2.18 17.60 -20.36
CA ASN A 290 2.36 17.68 -21.80
C ASN A 290 3.47 18.65 -22.21
N ASN A 291 4.69 18.38 -21.77
CA ASN A 291 5.85 19.18 -22.13
C ASN A 291 6.52 18.67 -23.43
N MET A 292 7.29 19.53 -24.08
CA MET A 292 7.93 19.20 -25.36
C MET A 292 8.94 18.03 -25.27
N TRP A 293 9.59 17.88 -24.11
CA TRP A 293 10.54 16.80 -23.84
C TRP A 293 9.83 15.44 -23.81
N ALA A 294 8.70 15.34 -23.09
CA ALA A 294 7.88 14.14 -23.03
C ALA A 294 7.29 13.77 -24.40
N PHE A 295 6.82 14.76 -25.16
CA PHE A 295 6.34 14.52 -26.54
C PHE A 295 7.41 13.88 -27.43
N THR A 296 8.65 14.40 -27.37
CA THR A 296 9.75 13.99 -28.26
C THR A 296 10.45 12.72 -27.77
N ASN A 297 10.63 12.58 -26.46
CA ASN A 297 11.49 11.56 -25.86
C ASN A 297 10.76 10.57 -24.96
N GLY A 298 9.46 10.77 -24.68
CA GLY A 298 8.71 9.99 -23.71
C GLY A 298 8.78 8.48 -23.96
N LYS A 299 8.64 8.04 -25.22
CA LYS A 299 8.78 6.62 -25.59
C LYS A 299 10.19 6.08 -25.32
N LYS A 300 11.24 6.86 -25.61
CA LYS A 300 12.64 6.47 -25.38
C LYS A 300 12.93 6.27 -23.89
N TYR A 301 12.35 7.09 -23.03
CA TYR A 301 12.54 7.03 -21.57
C TYR A 301 11.42 6.28 -20.83
N GLY A 302 10.53 5.58 -21.55
CA GLY A 302 9.51 4.71 -20.96
C GLY A 302 8.33 5.43 -20.29
N TYR A 303 8.09 6.71 -20.61
CA TYR A 303 6.97 7.48 -20.05
C TYR A 303 5.63 6.88 -20.44
N ASP A 304 5.55 6.20 -21.59
CA ASP A 304 4.37 5.46 -22.05
C ASP A 304 3.95 4.35 -21.07
N LYS A 305 4.92 3.71 -20.40
CA LYS A 305 4.67 2.64 -19.42
C LYS A 305 4.43 3.15 -18.01
N TYR A 306 4.88 4.36 -17.71
CA TYR A 306 4.99 4.89 -16.35
C TYR A 306 4.04 6.04 -16.06
N SER A 307 3.95 7.01 -16.96
CA SER A 307 3.28 8.29 -16.77
C SER A 307 2.39 8.64 -17.96
N GLN A 308 1.81 7.62 -18.61
CA GLN A 308 0.89 7.77 -19.75
C GLN A 308 1.42 8.66 -20.88
N ALA A 309 2.73 8.55 -21.16
CA ALA A 309 3.51 9.33 -22.12
C ALA A 309 3.67 10.84 -21.79
N LEU A 310 3.36 11.25 -20.57
CA LEU A 310 3.52 12.61 -20.08
C LEU A 310 4.69 12.73 -19.10
N HIS A 311 5.14 13.95 -18.80
CA HIS A 311 6.17 14.18 -17.79
C HIS A 311 5.61 14.07 -16.37
N GLY A 312 6.14 13.14 -15.57
CA GLY A 312 5.61 12.82 -14.24
C GLY A 312 6.07 13.74 -13.10
N GLY A 313 6.64 14.91 -13.36
CA GLY A 313 7.18 15.76 -12.31
C GLY A 313 7.58 17.15 -12.78
N LEU A 314 8.31 17.87 -11.94
CA LEU A 314 8.96 19.14 -12.26
C LEU A 314 10.47 18.94 -12.27
N ASP A 315 11.16 19.49 -13.27
CA ASP A 315 12.62 19.47 -13.28
C ASP A 315 13.17 20.85 -12.93
N PHE A 316 13.97 20.90 -11.86
CA PHE A 316 14.76 22.07 -11.48
C PHE A 316 16.19 21.86 -11.96
N GLY A 317 16.51 22.43 -13.12
CA GLY A 317 17.78 22.20 -13.79
C GLY A 317 18.82 23.28 -13.54
N ASN A 318 20.09 22.88 -13.53
CA ASN A 318 21.25 23.76 -13.42
C ASN A 318 22.30 23.39 -14.48
N SER A 319 22.89 24.37 -15.16
CA SER A 319 23.81 24.16 -16.27
C SER A 319 25.27 24.51 -15.95
N ALA A 320 25.55 25.09 -14.79
CA ALA A 320 26.87 25.70 -14.52
C ALA A 320 27.49 25.34 -13.16
N ARG A 321 26.67 25.02 -12.16
CA ARG A 321 27.09 24.85 -10.76
C ARG A 321 26.77 23.44 -10.28
N SER A 322 27.67 22.89 -9.45
CA SER A 322 27.45 21.66 -8.70
C SER A 322 27.19 21.97 -7.22
N GLY A 323 26.71 20.96 -6.47
CA GLY A 323 26.42 21.12 -5.05
C GLY A 323 25.21 22.01 -4.76
N ILE A 324 24.28 22.15 -5.72
CA ILE A 324 23.05 22.92 -5.50
C ILE A 324 22.19 22.18 -4.49
N ARG A 325 21.89 22.83 -3.36
CA ARG A 325 21.19 22.21 -2.24
C ARG A 325 19.72 21.98 -2.55
N ILE A 326 19.24 20.83 -2.13
CA ILE A 326 17.83 20.44 -2.21
C ILE A 326 17.23 20.43 -0.81
N TYR A 327 16.10 21.11 -0.67
CA TYR A 327 15.31 21.17 0.54
C TYR A 327 14.01 20.38 0.36
N ALA A 328 13.41 19.91 1.45
CA ALA A 328 12.16 19.16 1.36
C ALA A 328 11.01 20.01 0.82
N GLY A 329 10.86 21.25 1.25
CA GLY A 329 9.73 22.09 0.84
C GLY A 329 8.37 21.69 1.41
N ILE A 330 8.29 20.56 2.13
CA ILE A 330 7.10 19.99 2.76
C ILE A 330 7.41 19.46 4.16
N SER A 331 6.37 19.35 4.99
CA SER A 331 6.42 18.59 6.25
C SER A 331 5.98 17.14 6.00
N GLY A 332 6.69 16.18 6.59
CA GLY A 332 6.37 14.76 6.43
C GLY A 332 7.30 13.84 7.22
N GLN A 333 7.42 12.60 6.77
CA GLN A 333 8.32 11.60 7.34
C GLN A 333 9.19 10.98 6.26
N PHE A 334 10.48 10.84 6.53
CA PHE A 334 11.38 10.10 5.65
C PHE A 334 10.94 8.63 5.58
N VAL A 335 10.80 8.11 4.36
CA VAL A 335 10.42 6.70 4.14
C VAL A 335 11.65 5.87 3.85
N LYS A 336 12.39 6.24 2.80
CA LYS A 336 13.55 5.51 2.31
C LYS A 336 14.39 6.36 1.35
N ALA A 337 15.61 5.90 1.10
CA ALA A 337 16.43 6.31 -0.03
C ALA A 337 16.68 5.11 -0.95
N GLU A 338 16.74 5.34 -2.26
CA GLU A 338 17.11 4.33 -3.25
C GLU A 338 18.32 4.80 -4.05
N TYR A 339 19.18 3.86 -4.45
CA TYR A 339 20.39 4.12 -5.24
C TYR A 339 20.40 3.31 -6.54
N PRO A 340 19.49 3.59 -7.51
CA PRO A 340 19.50 2.95 -8.83
C PRO A 340 20.87 2.97 -9.53
N SER A 341 21.65 4.02 -9.30
CA SER A 341 23.06 4.10 -9.69
C SER A 341 23.81 5.08 -8.76
N PRO A 342 25.16 5.07 -8.72
CA PRO A 342 25.94 5.93 -7.84
C PRO A 342 25.58 7.43 -7.91
N ASN A 343 25.18 7.91 -9.10
CA ASN A 343 24.88 9.33 -9.34
C ASN A 343 23.41 9.58 -9.69
N ASN A 344 22.53 8.65 -9.33
CA ASN A 344 21.09 8.78 -9.53
C ASN A 344 20.38 8.18 -8.34
N ALA A 345 20.45 8.85 -7.20
CA ALA A 345 19.76 8.44 -6.01
C ALA A 345 18.34 9.06 -5.96
N ARG A 346 17.52 8.55 -5.05
CA ARG A 346 16.16 9.01 -4.81
C ARG A 346 15.86 9.09 -3.32
N ILE A 347 15.17 10.12 -2.88
CA ILE A 347 14.60 10.22 -1.53
C ILE A 347 13.08 10.21 -1.61
N PHE A 348 12.45 9.50 -0.68
CA PHE A 348 11.00 9.40 -0.55
C PHE A 348 10.56 9.98 0.80
N ILE A 349 9.66 10.95 0.77
CA ILE A 349 9.03 11.54 1.95
C ILE A 349 7.52 11.31 1.88
N GLN A 350 6.93 10.83 2.97
CA GLN A 350 5.48 10.65 3.08
C GLN A 350 4.85 11.83 3.82
N SER A 351 3.74 12.35 3.32
CA SER A 351 2.88 13.32 4.03
C SER A 351 1.42 12.97 3.80
N GLY A 352 0.74 12.42 4.81
CA GLY A 352 -0.61 11.86 4.65
C GLY A 352 -0.64 10.79 3.56
N ASP A 353 -1.57 10.92 2.60
CA ASP A 353 -1.70 10.01 1.46
C ASP A 353 -0.75 10.37 0.28
N TYR A 354 0.13 11.37 0.44
CA TYR A 354 1.11 11.77 -0.57
C TYR A 354 2.49 11.19 -0.33
N GLN A 355 3.16 10.80 -1.41
CA GLN A 355 4.58 10.49 -1.46
C GLN A 355 5.30 11.51 -2.35
N PHE A 356 6.28 12.20 -1.79
CA PHE A 356 7.16 13.14 -2.47
C PHE A 356 8.47 12.44 -2.81
N ILE A 357 8.89 12.54 -4.07
CA ILE A 357 10.05 11.83 -4.59
C ILE A 357 11.01 12.86 -5.18
N TYR A 358 12.24 12.88 -4.65
CA TYR A 358 13.34 13.72 -5.11
C TYR A 358 14.31 12.80 -5.83
N GLN A 359 14.40 12.92 -7.16
CA GLN A 359 15.22 12.03 -8.00
C GLN A 359 16.33 12.80 -8.67
N HIS A 360 17.30 12.07 -9.24
CA HIS A 360 18.45 12.65 -9.93
C HIS A 360 19.39 13.40 -8.98
N ILE A 361 19.44 12.97 -7.72
CA ILE A 361 20.17 13.61 -6.63
C ILE A 361 21.40 12.80 -6.19
N THR A 362 22.31 13.46 -5.46
CA THR A 362 23.48 12.86 -4.82
C THR A 362 23.66 13.38 -3.39
N SER A 363 24.70 12.93 -2.68
CA SER A 363 25.09 13.46 -1.36
C SER A 363 23.93 13.49 -0.35
N ILE A 364 23.11 12.43 -0.37
CA ILE A 364 21.91 12.28 0.46
C ILE A 364 22.30 12.35 1.95
N GLN A 365 21.57 13.17 2.70
CA GLN A 365 21.64 13.17 4.16
C GLN A 365 21.08 11.86 4.73
N SER A 366 21.68 11.37 5.82
CA SER A 366 21.22 10.15 6.47
C SER A 366 20.00 10.43 7.35
N PHE A 367 18.92 9.69 7.12
CA PHE A 367 17.68 9.77 7.90
C PHE A 367 17.23 8.38 8.36
N ALA A 368 16.62 8.29 9.53
CA ALA A 368 15.93 7.06 9.95
C ALA A 368 14.54 6.99 9.34
N ALA A 369 14.07 5.79 8.97
CA ALA A 369 12.69 5.61 8.50
C ALA A 369 11.69 6.08 9.58
N GLY A 370 10.72 6.91 9.19
CA GLY A 370 9.78 7.57 10.09
C GLY A 370 10.27 8.88 10.71
N GLN A 371 11.54 9.27 10.50
CA GLN A 371 12.08 10.53 10.98
C GLN A 371 11.27 11.70 10.41
N ALA A 372 10.85 12.62 11.30
CA ALA A 372 10.15 13.83 10.90
C ALA A 372 11.04 14.72 10.02
N ILE A 373 10.48 15.20 8.92
CA ILE A 373 11.09 16.12 7.97
C ILE A 373 10.27 17.40 7.94
N THR A 374 10.95 18.55 7.92
CA THR A 374 10.35 19.89 7.81
C THR A 374 10.68 20.51 6.45
N PRO A 375 9.95 21.57 6.01
CA PRO A 375 10.20 22.20 4.72
C PRO A 375 11.63 22.69 4.53
N ASP A 376 12.30 23.13 5.59
CA ASP A 376 13.69 23.61 5.56
C ASP A 376 14.75 22.52 5.76
N THR A 377 14.34 21.25 5.88
CA THR A 377 15.29 20.15 5.99
C THR A 377 16.08 20.01 4.68
N TYR A 378 17.41 20.13 4.79
CA TYR A 378 18.34 19.85 3.70
C TYR A 378 18.41 18.34 3.43
N LEU A 379 18.17 17.93 2.18
CA LEU A 379 18.04 16.54 1.80
C LEU A 379 19.27 15.99 1.06
N ALA A 380 19.76 16.73 0.09
CA ALA A 380 20.69 16.24 -0.92
C ALA A 380 21.21 17.39 -1.81
N ASN A 381 22.04 17.05 -2.80
CA ASN A 381 22.53 17.98 -3.82
C ASN A 381 22.13 17.57 -5.25
N ILE A 382 22.09 18.56 -6.14
CA ILE A 382 22.23 18.37 -7.59
C ILE A 382 23.72 18.45 -7.94
N GLU A 383 24.22 17.49 -8.74
CA GLU A 383 25.60 17.45 -9.21
C GLU A 383 25.66 17.54 -10.74
N HIS A 384 26.60 18.32 -11.25
CA HIS A 384 26.72 18.51 -12.69
C HIS A 384 27.33 17.29 -13.39
N GLN A 385 26.80 16.94 -14.57
CA GLN A 385 27.21 15.75 -15.33
C GLN A 385 28.70 15.73 -15.66
N SER A 386 29.28 16.87 -16.02
CA SER A 386 30.70 16.97 -16.37
C SER A 386 31.67 16.80 -15.19
N ILE A 387 31.18 16.82 -13.96
CA ILE A 387 32.01 16.74 -12.75
C ILE A 387 31.97 15.33 -12.18
N ASN A 388 30.78 14.74 -12.07
CA ASN A 388 30.59 13.46 -11.38
C ASN A 388 29.75 12.44 -12.17
N ASN A 389 29.50 12.63 -13.48
CA ASN A 389 28.50 11.87 -14.23
C ASN A 389 27.10 11.90 -13.58
N GLY A 390 26.80 12.99 -12.86
CA GLY A 390 25.49 13.26 -12.25
C GLY A 390 24.45 13.73 -13.26
N TRP A 391 23.21 13.81 -12.81
CA TRP A 391 22.16 14.49 -13.53
C TRP A 391 22.13 15.94 -13.07
N ASN A 392 22.16 16.87 -14.01
CA ASN A 392 22.25 18.30 -13.74
C ASN A 392 20.90 18.92 -13.34
N HIS A 393 19.99 18.15 -12.76
CA HIS A 393 18.67 18.60 -12.31
C HIS A 393 18.11 17.75 -11.18
N LEU A 394 17.15 18.31 -10.44
CA LEU A 394 16.24 17.56 -9.58
C LEU A 394 14.95 17.27 -10.36
N HIS A 395 14.57 15.99 -10.50
CA HIS A 395 13.20 15.62 -10.88
C HIS A 395 12.37 15.46 -9.59
N PHE A 396 11.42 16.37 -9.40
CA PHE A 396 10.54 16.43 -8.25
C PHE A 396 9.14 15.94 -8.61
N GLU A 397 8.77 14.81 -8.02
CA GLU A 397 7.50 14.13 -8.30
C GLU A 397 6.65 14.01 -7.04
N VAL A 398 5.34 14.13 -7.21
CA VAL A 398 4.36 13.87 -6.16
C VAL A 398 3.42 12.76 -6.59
N ARG A 399 3.30 11.73 -5.77
CA ARG A 399 2.31 10.68 -5.93
C ARG A 399 1.22 10.79 -4.87
N TYR A 400 -0.01 10.52 -5.25
CA TYR A 400 -1.15 10.39 -4.35
C TYR A 400 -1.64 8.95 -4.35
N MET A 401 -1.68 8.35 -3.15
CA MET A 401 -2.07 6.95 -2.92
C MET A 401 -1.28 5.92 -3.72
N ASN A 402 -0.12 6.32 -4.26
CA ASN A 402 0.71 5.51 -5.16
C ASN A 402 -0.06 4.95 -6.38
N GLU A 403 -1.10 5.66 -6.82
CA GLU A 403 -1.87 5.36 -8.04
C GLU A 403 -1.87 6.54 -9.01
N TRP A 404 -1.74 7.77 -8.49
CA TRP A 404 -1.78 8.99 -9.28
C TRP A 404 -0.49 9.77 -9.12
N ILE A 405 0.05 10.27 -10.22
CA ILE A 405 1.07 11.30 -10.25
C ILE A 405 0.35 12.64 -10.33
N ILE A 406 0.69 13.54 -9.42
CA ILE A 406 0.03 14.83 -9.23
C ILE A 406 0.99 15.93 -9.69
N ASN A 407 0.46 16.93 -10.38
CA ASN A 407 1.20 18.14 -10.70
C ASN A 407 1.63 18.87 -9.41
N PRO A 408 2.93 18.96 -9.09
CA PRO A 408 3.36 19.56 -7.83
C PRO A 408 2.96 21.04 -7.69
N LEU A 409 2.76 21.75 -8.81
CA LEU A 409 2.30 23.15 -8.80
C LEU A 409 0.90 23.33 -8.19
N LEU A 410 0.05 22.30 -8.20
CA LEU A 410 -1.27 22.35 -7.57
C LEU A 410 -1.19 22.35 -6.04
N LEU A 411 -0.06 21.91 -5.49
CA LEU A 411 0.18 21.80 -4.05
C LEU A 411 1.07 22.92 -3.51
N MET A 412 1.66 23.73 -4.39
CA MET A 412 2.45 24.91 -4.04
C MET A 412 1.58 26.11 -3.71
N THR A 413 2.00 26.91 -2.73
CA THR A 413 1.37 28.21 -2.47
C THR A 413 1.41 29.09 -3.72
N GLU A 414 0.49 30.05 -3.80
CA GLU A 414 0.41 30.99 -4.91
C GLU A 414 1.74 31.76 -5.11
N ALA A 415 2.41 32.14 -4.02
CA ALA A 415 3.70 32.80 -4.07
C ALA A 415 4.77 31.94 -4.76
N LEU A 416 4.88 30.65 -4.44
CA LEU A 416 5.86 29.76 -5.07
C LEU A 416 5.52 29.50 -6.55
N TYR A 417 4.24 29.30 -6.86
CA TYR A 417 3.78 29.17 -8.25
C TYR A 417 4.14 30.41 -9.08
N ASN A 418 3.91 31.60 -8.52
CA ASN A 418 4.24 32.86 -9.17
C ASN A 418 5.75 33.05 -9.33
N GLN A 419 6.58 32.64 -8.37
CA GLN A 419 8.05 32.66 -8.52
C GLN A 419 8.51 31.83 -9.72
N ILE A 420 8.03 30.59 -9.85
CA ILE A 420 8.38 29.71 -10.98
C ILE A 420 7.92 30.32 -12.30
N THR A 421 6.62 30.65 -12.41
CA THR A 421 6.02 31.11 -13.68
C THR A 421 6.46 32.51 -14.09
N SER A 422 6.93 33.33 -13.15
CA SER A 422 7.53 34.64 -13.48
C SER A 422 8.91 34.48 -14.14
N LYS A 423 9.73 33.54 -13.65
CA LYS A 423 11.06 33.25 -14.21
C LYS A 423 10.96 32.41 -15.49
N PHE A 424 10.22 31.31 -15.44
CA PHE A 424 10.00 30.38 -16.53
C PHE A 424 8.62 30.62 -17.12
N LYS A 425 8.50 31.56 -18.05
CA LYS A 425 7.21 31.99 -18.57
C LYS A 425 6.62 30.90 -19.50
N PRO A 426 5.49 30.26 -19.15
CA PRO A 426 4.97 29.10 -19.87
C PRO A 426 4.47 29.43 -21.29
N ASP A 427 4.14 30.70 -21.53
CA ASP A 427 3.69 31.26 -22.80
C ASP A 427 4.84 31.72 -23.70
N LYS A 428 6.09 31.71 -23.21
CA LYS A 428 7.26 32.15 -23.96
C LYS A 428 8.12 30.98 -24.42
N PRO A 429 8.89 31.20 -25.50
CA PRO A 429 10.00 30.36 -25.84
C PRO A 429 10.92 30.10 -24.64
N ASN A 430 11.19 28.84 -24.33
CA ASN A 430 12.28 28.42 -23.46
C ASN A 430 13.61 28.70 -24.17
N SER A 431 14.07 29.95 -24.07
CA SER A 431 15.29 30.45 -24.73
C SER A 431 16.57 29.71 -24.36
N ASN A 432 16.54 28.91 -23.28
CA ASN A 432 17.67 28.11 -22.82
C ASN A 432 17.73 26.72 -23.50
N PHE A 433 16.73 26.37 -24.32
CA PHE A 433 16.67 25.13 -25.08
C PHE A 433 16.95 25.40 -26.57
N THR A 434 18.22 25.30 -26.98
CA THR A 434 18.69 25.73 -28.32
C THR A 434 18.52 24.68 -29.43
N GLN A 435 17.49 23.83 -29.40
CA GLN A 435 17.21 22.87 -30.48
C GLN A 435 15.99 23.29 -31.32
N THR A 436 16.27 23.84 -32.51
CA THR A 436 15.45 23.94 -33.74
C THR A 436 13.98 24.39 -33.61
N ASP A 437 13.73 25.60 -34.13
CA ASP A 437 12.56 26.30 -34.73
C ASP A 437 11.09 25.81 -34.59
N SER A 438 10.79 24.62 -34.07
CA SER A 438 9.41 24.17 -33.78
C SER A 438 9.20 23.73 -32.32
N LEU A 439 10.24 23.78 -31.49
CA LEU A 439 10.28 23.17 -30.16
C LEU A 439 10.42 24.19 -29.02
N SER A 440 10.28 25.48 -29.31
CA SER A 440 10.64 26.52 -28.35
C SER A 440 9.68 26.65 -27.16
N ASN A 441 8.47 26.07 -27.15
CA ASN A 441 7.52 26.25 -26.04
C ASN A 441 7.66 25.16 -24.97
N PHE A 442 7.40 25.50 -23.70
CA PHE A 442 7.40 24.51 -22.61
C PHE A 442 6.38 23.38 -22.84
N PHE A 443 5.23 23.70 -23.44
CA PHE A 443 4.14 22.76 -23.70
C PHE A 443 3.96 22.47 -25.19
N TYR A 444 3.63 21.22 -25.52
CA TYR A 444 3.33 20.84 -26.89
C TYR A 444 1.95 21.35 -27.32
N LYS A 445 1.90 22.03 -28.47
CA LYS A 445 0.67 22.52 -29.10
C LYS A 445 0.77 22.33 -30.61
N SER A 446 -0.32 21.89 -31.23
CA SER A 446 -0.43 21.76 -32.69
C SER A 446 -1.85 22.07 -33.16
N ALA A 447 -2.10 22.09 -34.46
CA ALA A 447 -3.45 22.28 -35.01
C ALA A 447 -4.45 21.19 -34.53
N THR A 448 -3.95 19.98 -34.24
CA THR A 448 -4.76 18.84 -33.76
C THR A 448 -4.68 18.63 -32.25
N TRP A 449 -3.85 19.41 -31.53
CA TRP A 449 -3.67 19.28 -30.10
C TRP A 449 -3.71 20.65 -29.41
N THR A 450 -4.84 20.93 -28.75
CA THR A 450 -5.14 22.23 -28.12
C THR A 450 -5.41 22.14 -26.61
N LYS A 451 -5.28 20.95 -26.01
CA LYS A 451 -5.47 20.72 -24.57
C LYS A 451 -4.13 20.76 -23.83
N TRP A 452 -4.17 21.05 -22.52
CA TRP A 452 -3.02 20.96 -21.61
C TRP A 452 -1.87 21.87 -22.06
N THR A 453 -2.21 23.13 -22.30
CA THR A 453 -1.32 24.15 -22.88
C THR A 453 -0.80 25.15 -21.84
N THR A 454 -1.14 24.95 -20.57
CA THR A 454 -0.70 25.77 -19.43
C THR A 454 -0.17 24.89 -18.29
N PRO A 455 0.53 25.44 -17.30
CA PRO A 455 1.01 24.62 -16.19
C PRO A 455 -0.10 23.95 -15.36
N LEU A 456 -1.31 24.50 -15.31
CA LEU A 456 -2.36 24.05 -14.38
C LEU A 456 -3.54 23.33 -15.04
N ASP A 457 -3.65 23.35 -16.38
CA ASP A 457 -4.66 22.58 -17.12
C ASP A 457 -4.22 21.15 -17.43
N GLN A 458 -3.07 20.71 -16.90
CA GLN A 458 -2.54 19.36 -17.07
C GLN A 458 -3.43 18.31 -16.35
N PRO A 459 -3.58 17.09 -16.91
CA PRO A 459 -4.37 16.04 -16.30
C PRO A 459 -3.66 15.45 -15.08
N MET A 460 -4.41 14.81 -14.19
CA MET A 460 -3.80 13.85 -13.27
C MET A 460 -3.35 12.63 -14.07
N ILE A 461 -2.15 12.13 -13.81
CA ILE A 461 -1.58 11.02 -14.54
C ILE A 461 -1.73 9.76 -13.69
N ALA A 462 -2.31 8.70 -14.24
CA ALA A 462 -2.30 7.39 -13.60
C ALA A 462 -0.87 6.80 -13.64
N LEU A 463 -0.47 6.14 -12.56
CA LEU A 463 0.77 5.38 -12.51
C LEU A 463 0.62 4.15 -13.43
N ALA A 464 1.23 4.23 -14.61
CA ALA A 464 1.00 3.37 -15.77
C ALA A 464 -0.38 3.53 -16.42
N GLY A 465 -0.60 2.83 -17.53
CA GLY A 465 -1.83 2.86 -18.31
C GLY A 465 -1.60 3.24 -19.76
N GLN A 466 -2.70 3.41 -20.50
CA GLN A 466 -2.61 3.83 -21.90
C GLN A 466 -2.09 5.28 -21.98
N PRO A 467 -1.23 5.60 -22.98
CA PRO A 467 -0.84 6.96 -23.27
C PRO A 467 -2.05 7.87 -23.47
N ILE A 468 -2.05 9.03 -22.80
CA ILE A 468 -3.11 10.05 -22.94
C ILE A 468 -2.61 11.33 -23.62
N GLY A 469 -1.29 11.53 -23.66
CA GLY A 469 -0.64 12.68 -24.30
C GLY A 469 -0.34 12.51 -25.79
N PRO A 470 -0.02 13.63 -26.47
CA PRO A 470 0.50 13.57 -27.82
C PRO A 470 1.89 12.94 -27.81
N ARG A 471 2.25 12.24 -28.88
CA ARG A 471 3.55 11.58 -29.00
C ARG A 471 4.15 11.74 -30.38
N TYR A 472 5.45 11.98 -30.45
CA TYR A 472 6.17 11.94 -31.70
C TYR A 472 6.38 10.49 -32.12
N GLU A 473 5.60 10.04 -33.11
CA GLU A 473 5.90 8.81 -33.83
C GLU A 473 6.77 9.18 -35.02
N LYS A 474 8.08 8.92 -34.91
CA LYS A 474 8.95 9.00 -36.08
C LYS A 474 8.36 8.03 -37.11
N LYS A 475 7.91 8.53 -38.26
CA LYS A 475 7.44 7.67 -39.36
C LYS A 475 8.60 6.74 -39.69
N GLU A 476 8.45 5.45 -39.39
CA GLU A 476 9.42 4.44 -39.79
C GLU A 476 9.34 4.32 -41.32
N GLY A 477 10.37 4.81 -42.03
CA GLY A 477 10.55 4.58 -43.46
C GLY A 477 10.02 5.67 -44.40
N VAL A 478 10.64 6.86 -44.37
CA VAL A 478 10.78 7.71 -45.58
C VAL A 478 12.25 7.97 -45.81
#